data_AF-A0AAV2NPP6-F1
#
_entry.id   AF-A0AAV2NPP6-F1
#
_cell.length_a   1.000
_cell.length_b   1.000
_cell.length_c   1.000
_cell.angle_alpha   90.00
_cell.angle_beta   90.00
_cell.angle_gamma   90.00
#
_symmetry.space_group_name_H-M   'P 1'
#
loop_
_entity.id
_entity.type
_entity.pdbx_description
1 polymer ?
#
loop_
_entity_poly.entity_id
_entity_poly.type
_entity_poly.pdbx_seq_one_letter_code
_entity_poly.pdbx_strand_id
1 'polypeptide(L)'
;MDSIETPQTIEVDRRCLLLPLINKLNSISENPREAIIELELLSEFPTHEVVLLELKFSPRKTIEHIIKTHAIIERQIRLRSDLLRIVIYKYWEPDSLRYRHFKFSNNMSLAKDIFIICYLQHLLIKSESFAVEAILSLHCMMKGKYDIKYDLMTYVDQNAITTFSIAYSFPSISFQWYGFQPDVDKSQNFSHFTFTTFPDLILEPFHWHPMIASIIPRLENSKFVPIALLTAINVKTNQIVKDHNGPNYTDRSLNVIYQRILELNLCNVFPVSLKLKLCKMWGIVYIERGSEYKYSDYFTTYRSVAMNIISELKSQDPDLQTILSEIDLEI
;
A
#
# COMPACT_ATOMS: atom_id res chain seq x y z
N MET A 1 -42.33 -20.73 8.62
CA MET A 1 -41.15 -21.42 8.07
C MET A 1 -39.97 -20.88 8.83
N ASP A 2 -39.50 -21.67 9.78
CA ASP A 2 -38.42 -21.30 10.68
C ASP A 2 -37.12 -21.12 9.90
N SER A 3 -36.49 -19.97 10.11
CA SER A 3 -35.15 -19.70 9.60
C SER A 3 -34.18 -20.66 10.27
N ILE A 4 -33.61 -21.56 9.49
CA ILE A 4 -32.49 -22.39 9.94
C ILE A 4 -31.31 -21.43 10.14
N GLU A 5 -31.14 -20.95 11.36
CA GLU A 5 -29.90 -20.31 11.80
C GLU A 5 -28.82 -21.40 11.83
N THR A 6 -27.97 -21.42 10.80
CA THR A 6 -26.70 -22.14 10.87
C THR A 6 -25.92 -21.61 12.07
N PRO A 7 -25.45 -22.47 12.99
CA PRO A 7 -24.67 -22.02 14.14
C PRO A 7 -23.32 -21.51 13.64
N GLN A 8 -23.21 -20.18 13.46
CA GLN A 8 -21.90 -19.54 13.30
C GLN A 8 -21.25 -19.54 14.68
N THR A 9 -20.20 -20.33 14.86
CA THR A 9 -19.28 -20.18 15.98
C THR A 9 -18.77 -18.74 15.99
N ILE A 10 -19.25 -17.97 16.96
CA ILE A 10 -18.93 -16.55 17.05
C ILE A 10 -17.58 -16.41 17.74
N GLU A 11 -16.49 -16.50 16.98
CA GLU A 11 -15.17 -16.23 17.51
C GLU A 11 -15.02 -14.72 17.77
N VAL A 12 -14.69 -14.36 19.01
CA VAL A 12 -14.42 -12.97 19.37
C VAL A 12 -12.94 -12.71 19.19
N ASP A 13 -12.61 -11.77 18.29
CA ASP A 13 -11.23 -11.37 18.09
C ASP A 13 -10.77 -10.46 19.22
N ARG A 14 -9.96 -11.02 20.13
CA ARG A 14 -9.33 -10.28 21.24
C ARG A 14 -8.13 -9.45 20.78
N ARG A 15 -7.53 -9.76 19.64
CA ARG A 15 -6.42 -8.99 19.04
C ARG A 15 -6.91 -7.77 18.28
N CYS A 16 -8.22 -7.67 18.06
CA CYS A 16 -8.89 -6.52 17.46
C CYS A 16 -8.31 -6.15 16.08
N LEU A 17 -7.96 -7.15 15.28
CA LEU A 17 -7.23 -6.98 14.01
C LEU A 17 -8.00 -6.18 12.96
N LEU A 18 -9.34 -6.09 13.04
CA LEU A 18 -10.13 -5.23 12.14
C LEU A 18 -10.50 -3.88 12.75
N LEU A 19 -10.20 -3.62 14.03
CA LEU A 19 -10.56 -2.37 14.71
C LEU A 19 -9.98 -1.10 14.04
N PRO A 20 -8.71 -1.07 13.60
CA PRO A 20 -8.15 0.09 12.90
C PRO A 20 -8.89 0.39 11.60
N LEU A 21 -9.22 -0.65 10.83
CA LEU A 21 -10.06 -0.52 9.65
C LEU A 21 -11.44 0.03 10.03
N ILE A 22 -12.10 -0.54 11.04
CA ILE A 22 -13.44 -0.09 11.50
C ILE A 22 -13.43 1.38 11.90
N ASN A 23 -12.43 1.83 12.66
CA ASN A 23 -12.28 3.22 13.05
C ASN A 23 -12.12 4.13 11.81
N LYS A 24 -11.36 3.67 10.80
CA LYS A 24 -11.24 4.41 9.54
C LYS A 24 -12.56 4.43 8.77
N LEU A 25 -13.26 3.31 8.64
CA LEU A 25 -14.55 3.20 7.96
C LEU A 25 -15.64 4.09 8.58
N ASN A 26 -15.62 4.27 9.91
CA ASN A 26 -16.55 5.13 10.63
C ASN A 26 -16.30 6.63 10.43
N SER A 27 -15.10 7.02 9.97
CA SER A 27 -14.70 8.43 9.76
C SER A 27 -14.73 8.87 8.30
N ILE A 28 -14.98 7.95 7.36
CA ILE A 28 -14.97 8.24 5.92
C ILE A 28 -16.28 8.89 5.46
N SER A 29 -16.18 9.92 4.60
CA SER A 29 -17.32 10.52 3.89
C SER A 29 -18.06 9.46 3.06
N GLU A 30 -19.39 9.54 3.02
CA GLU A 30 -20.19 8.69 2.14
C GLU A 30 -19.99 9.00 0.65
N ASN A 31 -19.44 10.19 0.30
CA ASN A 31 -19.07 10.51 -1.07
C ASN A 31 -17.66 9.97 -1.40
N PRO A 32 -17.53 8.97 -2.30
CA PRO A 32 -16.26 8.34 -2.57
C PRO A 32 -15.24 9.25 -3.26
N ARG A 33 -15.68 10.28 -4.02
CA ARG A 33 -14.78 11.22 -4.68
C ARG A 33 -14.15 12.23 -3.72
N GLU A 34 -14.82 12.50 -2.59
CA GLU A 34 -14.25 13.30 -1.50
C GLU A 34 -13.32 12.45 -0.62
N ALA A 35 -13.56 11.15 -0.56
CA ALA A 35 -12.80 10.23 0.28
C ALA A 35 -11.52 9.69 -0.39
N ILE A 36 -11.46 9.62 -1.73
CA ILE A 36 -10.39 8.95 -2.48
C ILE A 36 -9.89 9.80 -3.65
N ILE A 37 -8.65 10.25 -3.55
CA ILE A 37 -8.03 11.20 -4.48
C ILE A 37 -7.86 10.60 -5.88
N GLU A 38 -7.60 9.30 -5.97
CA GLU A 38 -7.45 8.60 -7.25
C GLU A 38 -8.77 8.56 -8.04
N LEU A 39 -9.92 8.58 -7.36
CA LEU A 39 -11.23 8.66 -8.02
C LEU A 39 -11.53 10.08 -8.52
N GLU A 40 -11.08 11.10 -7.79
CA GLU A 40 -11.19 12.50 -8.19
C GLU A 40 -10.37 12.78 -9.46
N LEU A 41 -9.15 12.26 -9.52
CA LEU A 41 -8.19 12.50 -10.61
C LEU A 41 -8.21 11.43 -11.70
N LEU A 42 -9.21 10.53 -11.72
CA LEU A 42 -9.25 9.38 -12.63
C LEU A 42 -9.12 9.78 -14.11
N SER A 43 -9.67 10.93 -14.51
CA SER A 43 -9.58 11.44 -15.88
C SER A 43 -8.15 11.78 -16.32
N GLU A 44 -7.26 12.07 -15.37
CA GLU A 44 -5.87 12.45 -15.63
C GLU A 44 -4.93 11.24 -15.70
N PHE A 45 -5.38 10.06 -15.25
CA PHE A 45 -4.57 8.85 -15.37
C PHE A 45 -4.28 8.55 -16.85
N PRO A 46 -3.09 8.03 -17.16
CA PRO A 46 -2.75 7.63 -18.52
C PRO A 46 -3.65 6.49 -19.01
N THR A 47 -3.59 6.20 -20.31
CA THR A 47 -4.38 5.13 -20.94
C THR A 47 -4.06 3.75 -20.36
N HIS A 48 -4.91 2.76 -20.64
CA HIS A 48 -4.74 1.39 -20.11
C HIS A 48 -3.46 0.68 -20.55
N GLU A 49 -2.80 1.18 -21.59
CA GLU A 49 -1.53 0.66 -22.11
C GLU A 49 -0.34 1.04 -21.22
N VAL A 50 -0.46 2.13 -20.46
CA VAL A 50 0.57 2.55 -19.51
C VAL A 50 0.44 1.69 -18.26
N VAL A 51 1.36 0.74 -18.15
CA VAL A 51 1.42 -0.23 -17.07
C VAL A 51 2.62 0.02 -16.18
N LEU A 52 2.49 -0.40 -14.93
CA LEU A 52 3.61 -0.47 -14.03
C LEU A 52 4.43 -1.72 -14.33
N LEU A 53 5.56 -1.57 -15.03
CA LEU A 53 6.29 -2.67 -15.66
C LEU A 53 6.64 -3.83 -14.72
N GLU A 54 7.09 -3.53 -13.49
CA GLU A 54 7.43 -4.55 -12.49
C GLU A 54 6.23 -5.43 -12.13
N LEU A 55 5.03 -4.81 -12.07
CA LEU A 55 3.80 -5.43 -11.58
C LEU A 55 2.82 -5.78 -12.70
N LYS A 56 3.11 -5.37 -13.94
CA LYS A 56 2.39 -5.63 -15.18
C LYS A 56 0.88 -5.36 -15.11
N PHE A 57 0.46 -4.28 -14.47
CA PHE A 57 -0.94 -3.83 -14.44
C PHE A 57 -1.07 -2.32 -14.67
N SER A 58 -2.26 -1.88 -15.10
CA SER A 58 -2.61 -0.46 -15.26
C SER A 58 -3.50 -0.01 -14.11
N PRO A 59 -3.09 0.98 -13.29
CA PRO A 59 -3.92 1.52 -12.22
C PRO A 59 -5.29 2.01 -12.71
N ARG A 60 -5.33 2.70 -13.85
CA ARG A 60 -6.58 3.20 -14.44
C ARG A 60 -7.56 2.07 -14.73
N LYS A 61 -7.08 1.00 -15.37
CA LYS A 61 -7.89 -0.17 -15.72
C LYS A 61 -8.47 -0.81 -14.46
N THR A 62 -7.67 -0.95 -13.41
CA THR A 62 -8.11 -1.49 -12.13
C THR A 62 -9.16 -0.61 -11.46
N ILE A 63 -8.95 0.71 -11.41
CA ILE A 63 -9.90 1.66 -10.82
C ILE A 63 -11.24 1.62 -11.55
N GLU A 64 -11.22 1.67 -12.89
CA GLU A 64 -12.44 1.61 -13.70
C GLU A 64 -13.18 0.27 -13.56
N HIS A 65 -12.45 -0.85 -13.46
CA HIS A 65 -13.04 -2.16 -13.17
C HIS A 65 -13.77 -2.18 -11.83
N ILE A 66 -13.14 -1.66 -10.79
CA ILE A 66 -13.72 -1.61 -9.44
C ILE A 66 -14.98 -0.75 -9.42
N ILE A 67 -14.95 0.44 -10.03
CA ILE A 67 -16.13 1.31 -10.15
C ILE A 67 -17.28 0.59 -10.88
N LYS A 68 -16.99 0.00 -12.05
CA LYS A 68 -18.00 -0.69 -12.87
C LYS A 68 -18.61 -1.87 -12.13
N THR A 69 -17.76 -2.71 -11.53
CA THR A 69 -18.20 -3.92 -10.83
C THR A 69 -19.02 -3.56 -9.60
N HIS A 70 -18.60 -2.53 -8.86
CA HIS A 70 -19.36 -2.02 -7.71
C HIS A 70 -20.80 -1.67 -8.10
N ALA A 71 -20.97 -0.85 -9.14
CA ALA A 71 -22.29 -0.41 -9.61
C ALA A 71 -23.17 -1.58 -10.10
N ILE A 72 -22.57 -2.59 -10.76
CA ILE A 72 -23.27 -3.80 -11.19
C ILE A 72 -23.79 -4.58 -9.98
N ILE A 73 -22.93 -4.85 -9.00
CA ILE A 73 -23.29 -5.64 -7.82
C ILE A 73 -24.32 -4.89 -6.96
N GLU A 74 -24.16 -3.59 -6.75
CA GLU A 74 -25.13 -2.79 -6.02
C GLU A 74 -26.52 -2.86 -6.67
N ARG A 75 -26.59 -2.74 -8.00
CA ARG A 75 -27.85 -2.90 -8.75
C ARG A 75 -28.43 -4.31 -8.59
N GLN A 76 -27.60 -5.35 -8.63
CA GLN A 76 -28.05 -6.73 -8.46
C GLN A 76 -28.64 -6.96 -7.07
N ILE A 77 -27.99 -6.48 -6.00
CA ILE A 77 -28.47 -6.59 -4.62
C ILE A 77 -29.79 -5.82 -4.43
N ARG A 78 -29.92 -4.63 -5.02
CA ARG A 78 -31.18 -3.87 -5.00
C ARG A 78 -32.35 -4.63 -5.64
N LEU A 79 -32.09 -5.41 -6.69
CA LEU A 79 -33.09 -6.23 -7.37
C LEU A 79 -33.35 -7.58 -6.68
N ARG A 80 -32.36 -8.08 -5.93
CA ARG A 80 -32.33 -9.43 -5.35
C ARG A 80 -31.68 -9.40 -3.97
N SER A 81 -32.50 -9.32 -2.93
CA SER A 81 -32.05 -9.24 -1.54
C SER A 81 -31.32 -10.50 -1.08
N ASP A 82 -31.52 -11.65 -1.72
CA ASP A 82 -30.82 -12.91 -1.46
C ASP A 82 -29.32 -12.86 -1.83
N LEU A 83 -28.90 -11.87 -2.61
CA LEU A 83 -27.49 -11.63 -2.95
C LEU A 83 -26.75 -10.81 -1.88
N LEU A 84 -27.46 -10.25 -0.89
CA LEU A 84 -26.85 -9.51 0.21
C LEU A 84 -26.08 -10.47 1.11
N ARG A 85 -24.78 -10.23 1.25
CA ARG A 85 -23.89 -10.94 2.17
C ARG A 85 -23.48 -10.02 3.29
N ILE A 86 -23.45 -10.56 4.51
CA ILE A 86 -23.14 -9.83 5.73
C ILE A 86 -22.11 -10.63 6.51
N VAL A 87 -21.09 -9.95 7.02
CA VAL A 87 -20.12 -10.49 7.97
C VAL A 87 -20.20 -9.65 9.24
N ILE A 88 -20.52 -10.28 10.36
CA ILE A 88 -20.57 -9.62 11.67
C ILE A 88 -19.25 -9.92 12.38
N TYR A 89 -18.46 -8.88 12.61
CA TYR A 89 -17.21 -8.98 13.36
C TYR A 89 -17.46 -8.53 14.80
N LYS A 90 -17.24 -9.42 15.77
CA LYS A 90 -17.30 -9.08 17.19
C LYS A 90 -15.88 -8.91 17.74
N TYR A 91 -15.65 -7.81 18.45
CA TYR A 91 -14.34 -7.46 18.99
C TYR A 91 -14.46 -6.87 20.40
N TRP A 92 -13.37 -6.94 21.14
CA TRP A 92 -13.22 -6.28 22.42
C TRP A 92 -12.80 -4.82 22.21
N GLU A 93 -13.56 -3.85 22.70
CA GLU A 93 -13.14 -2.45 22.66
C GLU A 93 -12.29 -2.14 23.91
N PRO A 94 -10.97 -1.88 23.77
CA PRO A 94 -10.08 -1.72 24.92
C PRO A 94 -10.49 -0.57 25.85
N ASP A 95 -10.92 0.55 25.27
CA ASP A 95 -11.23 1.78 26.02
C ASP A 95 -12.49 1.66 26.87
N SER A 96 -13.51 0.92 26.40
CA SER A 96 -14.77 0.78 27.11
C SER A 96 -14.90 -0.52 27.89
N LEU A 97 -13.94 -1.44 27.72
CA LEU A 97 -13.97 -2.80 28.27
C LEU A 97 -15.30 -3.51 27.95
N ARG A 98 -15.80 -3.35 26.73
CA ARG A 98 -17.05 -3.98 26.26
C ARG A 98 -16.87 -4.65 24.92
N TYR A 99 -17.66 -5.69 24.70
CA TYR A 99 -17.79 -6.29 23.38
C TYR A 99 -18.62 -5.40 22.47
N ARG A 100 -18.05 -5.06 21.31
CA ARG A 100 -18.76 -4.39 20.21
C ARG A 100 -18.83 -5.30 19.01
N HIS A 101 -19.68 -4.93 18.07
CA HIS A 101 -19.76 -5.58 16.78
C HIS A 101 -19.78 -4.56 15.67
N PHE A 102 -19.21 -4.94 14.53
CA PHE A 102 -19.28 -4.18 13.30
C PHE A 102 -19.83 -5.07 12.18
N LYS A 103 -20.69 -4.50 11.34
CA LYS A 103 -21.37 -5.21 10.25
C LYS A 103 -20.75 -4.80 8.92
N PHE A 104 -19.97 -5.70 8.33
CA PHE A 104 -19.54 -5.58 6.93
C PHE A 104 -20.61 -6.14 6.02
N SER A 105 -20.76 -5.57 4.83
CA SER A 105 -21.63 -6.14 3.80
C SER A 105 -21.09 -5.91 2.40
N ASN A 106 -21.49 -6.74 1.44
CA ASN A 106 -21.17 -6.52 0.04
C ASN A 106 -21.97 -5.37 -0.61
N ASN A 107 -22.77 -4.64 0.17
CA ASN A 107 -23.52 -3.45 -0.26
C ASN A 107 -23.07 -2.16 0.46
N MET A 108 -21.84 -2.13 0.97
CA MET A 108 -21.22 -0.90 1.48
C MET A 108 -20.84 0.04 0.31
N SER A 109 -20.55 1.30 0.61
CA SER A 109 -20.11 2.28 -0.39
C SER A 109 -18.76 1.91 -1.00
N LEU A 110 -18.52 2.35 -2.24
CA LEU A 110 -17.29 2.05 -2.98
C LEU A 110 -16.03 2.43 -2.21
N ALA A 111 -16.06 3.57 -1.51
CA ALA A 111 -14.93 4.00 -0.71
C ALA A 111 -14.61 2.99 0.39
N LYS A 112 -15.62 2.57 1.17
CA LYS A 112 -15.45 1.59 2.25
C LYS A 112 -14.88 0.28 1.73
N ASP A 113 -15.34 -0.19 0.57
CA ASP A 113 -14.80 -1.40 -0.06
C ASP A 113 -13.32 -1.27 -0.45
N ILE A 114 -12.92 -0.14 -1.03
CA ILE A 114 -11.51 0.10 -1.39
C ILE A 114 -10.63 0.11 -0.13
N PHE A 115 -11.07 0.76 0.95
CA PHE A 115 -10.37 0.74 2.24
C PHE A 115 -10.25 -0.68 2.80
N ILE A 116 -11.33 -1.48 2.74
CA ILE A 116 -11.32 -2.88 3.16
C ILE A 116 -10.29 -3.67 2.34
N ILE A 117 -10.32 -3.58 1.01
CA ILE A 117 -9.41 -4.36 0.14
C ILE A 117 -7.96 -3.97 0.37
N CYS A 118 -7.66 -2.66 0.45
CA CYS A 118 -6.30 -2.18 0.73
C CYS A 118 -5.79 -2.67 2.10
N TYR A 119 -6.65 -2.65 3.12
CA TYR A 119 -6.31 -3.13 4.46
C TYR A 119 -6.07 -4.63 4.49
N LEU A 120 -6.96 -5.42 3.85
CA LEU A 120 -6.80 -6.87 3.76
C LEU A 120 -5.52 -7.25 3.02
N GLN A 121 -5.18 -6.55 1.92
CA GLN A 121 -3.92 -6.77 1.22
C GLN A 121 -2.70 -6.54 2.13
N HIS A 122 -2.74 -5.51 2.98
CA HIS A 122 -1.69 -5.28 3.95
C HIS A 122 -1.58 -6.42 4.96
N LEU A 123 -2.71 -6.89 5.50
CA LEU A 123 -2.73 -8.06 6.38
C LEU A 123 -2.21 -9.33 5.68
N LEU A 124 -2.54 -9.53 4.40
CA LEU A 124 -2.10 -10.68 3.61
C LEU A 124 -0.59 -10.73 3.42
N ILE A 125 0.05 -9.57 3.24
CA ILE A 125 1.51 -9.49 3.12
C ILE A 125 2.21 -9.77 4.45
N LYS A 126 1.55 -9.48 5.58
CA LYS A 126 2.18 -9.44 6.91
C LYS A 126 1.83 -10.63 7.81
N SER A 127 0.84 -11.43 7.47
CA SER A 127 0.38 -12.53 8.30
C SER A 127 0.21 -13.79 7.47
N GLU A 128 1.03 -14.81 7.78
CA GLU A 128 0.87 -16.15 7.20
C GLU A 128 -0.34 -16.91 7.78
N SER A 129 -0.95 -16.42 8.87
CA SER A 129 -2.15 -17.03 9.44
C SER A 129 -3.32 -16.04 9.59
N PHE A 130 -4.29 -16.16 8.69
CA PHE A 130 -5.63 -15.60 8.90
C PHE A 130 -6.37 -16.44 9.94
N ALA A 131 -5.92 -16.39 11.19
CA ALA A 131 -6.55 -17.15 12.25
C ALA A 131 -7.96 -16.65 12.60
N VAL A 132 -8.37 -15.47 12.11
CA VAL A 132 -9.68 -14.87 12.40
C VAL A 132 -10.66 -15.12 11.25
N GLU A 133 -11.70 -15.92 11.50
CA GLU A 133 -12.74 -16.29 10.53
C GLU A 133 -13.41 -15.08 9.86
N ALA A 134 -13.60 -13.99 10.60
CA ALA A 134 -14.18 -12.76 10.06
C ALA A 134 -13.29 -12.12 8.99
N ILE A 135 -11.96 -12.20 9.11
CA ILE A 135 -11.02 -11.66 8.10
C ILE A 135 -11.12 -12.51 6.82
N LEU A 136 -11.11 -13.84 6.97
CA LEU A 136 -11.29 -14.76 5.84
C LEU A 136 -12.64 -14.54 5.14
N SER A 137 -13.72 -14.42 5.91
CA SER A 137 -15.07 -14.18 5.39
C SER A 137 -15.15 -12.83 4.66
N LEU A 138 -14.57 -11.78 5.24
CA LEU A 138 -14.51 -10.45 4.64
C LEU A 138 -13.70 -10.48 3.33
N HIS A 139 -12.57 -11.18 3.33
CA HIS A 139 -11.74 -11.37 2.14
C HIS A 139 -12.49 -12.11 1.04
N CYS A 140 -13.10 -13.25 1.33
CA CYS A 140 -13.94 -14.00 0.40
C CYS A 140 -15.11 -13.17 -0.14
N MET A 141 -15.74 -12.35 0.71
CA MET A 141 -16.82 -11.45 0.29
C MET A 141 -16.32 -10.40 -0.71
N MET A 142 -15.16 -9.78 -0.47
CA MET A 142 -14.57 -8.81 -1.39
C MET A 142 -14.10 -9.45 -2.69
N LYS A 143 -13.48 -10.64 -2.62
CA LYS A 143 -13.09 -11.40 -3.81
C LYS A 143 -14.28 -11.72 -4.70
N GLY A 144 -15.36 -12.22 -4.11
CA GLY A 144 -16.59 -12.52 -4.82
C GLY A 144 -17.27 -11.28 -5.40
N LYS A 145 -17.26 -10.14 -4.67
CA LYS A 145 -17.84 -8.89 -5.16
C LYS A 145 -17.12 -8.34 -6.38
N TYR A 146 -15.78 -8.38 -6.39
CA TYR A 146 -14.96 -7.69 -7.40
C TYR A 146 -14.31 -8.60 -8.44
N ASP A 147 -14.64 -9.90 -8.42
CA ASP A 147 -14.05 -10.95 -9.26
C ASP A 147 -12.51 -11.01 -9.15
N ILE A 148 -12.01 -10.96 -7.92
CA ILE A 148 -10.56 -10.95 -7.64
C ILE A 148 -10.02 -12.38 -7.80
N LYS A 149 -9.11 -12.58 -8.77
CA LYS A 149 -8.67 -13.92 -9.19
C LYS A 149 -7.52 -14.51 -8.38
N TYR A 150 -6.57 -13.69 -7.91
CA TYR A 150 -5.34 -14.15 -7.27
C TYR A 150 -4.93 -13.25 -6.08
N ASP A 151 -4.35 -13.87 -5.05
CA ASP A 151 -3.95 -13.21 -3.80
C ASP A 151 -2.42 -12.98 -3.72
N LEU A 152 -1.62 -13.58 -4.62
CA LEU A 152 -0.15 -13.52 -4.61
C LEU A 152 0.43 -13.23 -6.01
N MET A 153 1.61 -12.60 -6.05
CA MET A 153 2.33 -12.13 -7.25
C MET A 153 2.75 -13.23 -8.26
N THR A 154 2.38 -14.49 -8.05
CA THR A 154 2.94 -15.65 -8.75
C THR A 154 2.25 -15.98 -10.08
N TYR A 155 1.14 -15.33 -10.44
CA TYR A 155 0.50 -15.49 -11.75
C TYR A 155 0.15 -14.14 -12.37
N VAL A 156 0.81 -13.83 -13.49
CA VAL A 156 0.74 -12.51 -14.15
C VAL A 156 -0.14 -12.58 -15.39
N ASP A 157 -1.43 -12.82 -15.19
CA ASP A 157 -2.39 -12.39 -16.20
C ASP A 157 -2.57 -10.87 -16.06
N GLN A 158 -2.08 -10.10 -17.04
CA GLN A 158 -2.19 -8.65 -17.11
C GLN A 158 -3.65 -8.15 -17.15
N ASN A 159 -4.59 -9.06 -17.39
CA ASN A 159 -6.02 -8.78 -17.37
C ASN A 159 -6.70 -9.15 -16.06
N ALA A 160 -6.05 -9.92 -15.19
CA ALA A 160 -6.63 -10.32 -13.93
C ALA A 160 -6.59 -9.17 -12.91
N ILE A 161 -7.71 -8.97 -12.23
CA ILE A 161 -7.82 -8.06 -11.11
C ILE A 161 -7.44 -8.83 -9.85
N THR A 162 -6.42 -8.34 -9.15
CA THR A 162 -5.88 -8.93 -7.92
C THR A 162 -6.01 -7.94 -6.76
N THR A 163 -6.05 -8.43 -5.52
CA THR A 163 -6.02 -7.57 -4.31
C THR A 163 -4.83 -6.61 -4.34
N PHE A 164 -3.70 -7.11 -4.83
CA PHE A 164 -2.48 -6.36 -5.06
C PHE A 164 -2.68 -5.25 -6.10
N SER A 165 -3.15 -5.56 -7.32
CA SER A 165 -3.40 -4.53 -8.34
C SER A 165 -4.33 -3.42 -7.82
N ILE A 166 -5.33 -3.77 -7.01
CA ILE A 166 -6.26 -2.82 -6.39
C ILE A 166 -5.51 -1.94 -5.38
N ALA A 167 -4.83 -2.54 -4.39
CA ALA A 167 -4.13 -1.79 -3.36
C ALA A 167 -3.10 -0.80 -3.94
N TYR A 168 -2.35 -1.22 -4.96
CA TYR A 168 -1.36 -0.36 -5.60
C TYR A 168 -1.98 0.65 -6.57
N SER A 169 -3.25 0.52 -6.94
CA SER A 169 -3.98 1.57 -7.67
C SER A 169 -4.49 2.69 -6.77
N PHE A 170 -4.48 2.51 -5.43
CA PHE A 170 -4.97 3.47 -4.44
C PHE A 170 -3.89 3.81 -3.38
N PRO A 171 -2.73 4.38 -3.80
CA PRO A 171 -1.63 4.73 -2.89
C PRO A 171 -2.03 5.68 -1.75
N SER A 172 -3.02 6.55 -1.94
CA SER A 172 -3.55 7.44 -0.89
C SER A 172 -4.08 6.69 0.33
N ILE A 173 -4.49 5.44 0.13
CA ILE A 173 -5.05 4.55 1.16
C ILE A 173 -4.02 3.50 1.54
N SER A 174 -3.51 2.73 0.57
CA SER A 174 -2.71 1.53 0.83
C SER A 174 -1.40 1.84 1.56
N PHE A 175 -0.73 2.96 1.23
CA PHE A 175 0.57 3.27 1.82
C PHE A 175 0.45 3.65 3.30
N GLN A 176 -0.69 4.20 3.73
CA GLN A 176 -0.95 4.53 5.13
C GLN A 176 -0.97 3.28 6.02
N TRP A 177 -1.45 2.15 5.46
CA TRP A 177 -1.50 0.89 6.18
C TRP A 177 -0.12 0.27 6.39
N TYR A 178 0.89 0.66 5.61
CA TYR A 178 2.25 0.10 5.76
C TYR A 178 2.87 0.40 7.14
N GLY A 179 2.45 1.48 7.79
CA GLY A 179 2.82 1.80 9.17
C GLY A 179 2.00 1.12 10.25
N PHE A 180 0.88 0.54 9.87
CA PHE A 180 0.06 -0.19 10.80
C PHE A 180 0.70 -1.56 11.06
N GLN A 181 1.11 -1.78 12.31
CA GLN A 181 1.58 -3.07 12.78
C GLN A 181 0.40 -3.78 13.44
N PRO A 182 -0.25 -4.75 12.78
CA PRO A 182 -1.14 -5.64 13.50
C PRO A 182 -0.29 -6.37 14.55
N ASP A 183 -0.84 -6.55 15.75
CA ASP A 183 -0.20 -7.23 16.89
C ASP A 183 -0.14 -8.75 16.61
N VAL A 184 0.59 -9.09 15.55
CA VAL A 184 0.95 -10.42 15.09
C VAL A 184 2.38 -10.63 15.56
N ASP A 185 2.66 -11.81 16.07
CA ASP A 185 3.91 -12.20 16.74
C ASP A 185 5.13 -11.42 16.25
N LYS A 186 5.73 -10.59 17.12
CA LYS A 186 6.73 -9.57 16.77
C LYS A 186 7.98 -10.14 16.10
N SER A 187 8.18 -11.44 16.20
CA SER A 187 9.32 -12.19 15.66
C SER A 187 9.34 -12.30 14.13
N GLN A 188 8.26 -11.99 13.42
CA GLN A 188 8.17 -12.18 11.95
C GLN A 188 7.88 -10.89 11.15
N ASN A 189 7.73 -9.74 11.81
CA ASN A 189 7.25 -8.55 11.14
C ASN A 189 8.39 -7.70 10.53
N PHE A 190 8.73 -7.96 9.27
CA PHE A 190 9.75 -7.25 8.49
C PHE A 190 9.67 -5.72 8.57
N SER A 191 8.46 -5.13 8.66
CA SER A 191 8.34 -3.67 8.74
C SER A 191 8.88 -3.11 10.06
N HIS A 192 8.69 -3.83 11.18
CA HIS A 192 9.16 -3.40 12.51
C HIS A 192 10.68 -3.28 12.56
N PHE A 193 11.40 -4.23 11.95
CA PHE A 193 12.86 -4.15 11.84
C PHE A 193 13.33 -2.97 10.96
N THR A 194 12.66 -2.67 9.84
CA THR A 194 12.99 -1.46 9.07
C THR A 194 12.80 -0.18 9.89
N PHE A 195 11.73 -0.06 10.70
CA PHE A 195 11.48 1.14 11.51
C PHE A 195 12.51 1.36 12.62
N THR A 196 12.95 0.28 13.27
CA THR A 196 13.91 0.38 14.38
C THR A 196 15.35 0.53 13.92
N THR A 197 15.67 0.16 12.67
CA THR A 197 17.05 0.19 12.17
C THR A 197 17.46 1.53 11.55
N PHE A 198 16.56 2.50 11.47
CA PHE A 198 16.90 3.88 11.13
C PHE A 198 16.42 4.85 12.22
N PRO A 199 16.95 4.74 13.44
CA PRO A 199 16.50 5.56 14.57
C PRO A 199 16.70 7.06 14.31
N ASP A 200 17.66 7.43 13.46
CA ASP A 200 17.96 8.82 13.11
C ASP A 200 17.04 9.38 12.01
N LEU A 201 16.37 8.52 11.25
CA LEU A 201 15.43 8.90 10.19
C LEU A 201 14.01 8.86 10.74
N ILE A 202 13.52 10.02 11.17
CA ILE A 202 12.10 10.20 11.53
C ILE A 202 11.29 10.27 10.24
N LEU A 203 11.13 9.12 9.59
CA LEU A 203 10.33 8.98 8.38
C LEU A 203 8.98 8.39 8.70
N GLU A 204 7.95 8.98 8.12
CA GLU A 204 6.61 8.43 8.16
C GLU A 204 6.57 7.04 7.49
N PRO A 205 5.70 6.14 7.97
CA PRO A 205 5.71 4.74 7.53
C PRO A 205 5.58 4.43 6.05
N PHE A 206 4.95 5.31 5.28
CA PHE A 206 4.79 5.13 3.84
C PHE A 206 6.11 5.21 3.06
N HIS A 207 7.17 5.80 3.63
CA HIS A 207 8.50 5.88 3.00
C HIS A 207 9.12 4.50 2.78
N TRP A 208 8.73 3.53 3.60
CA TRP A 208 9.22 2.15 3.55
C TRP A 208 8.46 1.31 2.52
N HIS A 209 7.44 1.88 1.89
CA HIS A 209 6.65 1.17 0.91
C HIS A 209 7.47 0.94 -0.37
N PRO A 210 7.58 -0.29 -0.88
CA PRO A 210 8.44 -0.61 -2.03
C PRO A 210 8.15 0.19 -3.30
N MET A 211 6.93 0.74 -3.40
CA MET A 211 6.45 1.48 -4.57
C MET A 211 6.40 3.00 -4.35
N ILE A 212 6.91 3.53 -3.24
CA ILE A 212 6.88 4.97 -2.96
C ILE A 212 7.54 5.81 -4.06
N ALA A 213 8.60 5.26 -4.69
CA ALA A 213 9.29 5.88 -5.82
C ALA A 213 8.34 6.25 -6.98
N SER A 214 7.30 5.45 -7.22
CA SER A 214 6.30 5.71 -8.28
C SER A 214 5.37 6.89 -8.00
N ILE A 215 5.26 7.31 -6.73
CA ILE A 215 4.42 8.43 -6.30
C ILE A 215 5.22 9.71 -6.10
N ILE A 216 6.53 9.63 -5.88
CA ILE A 216 7.35 10.83 -5.73
C ILE A 216 7.44 11.59 -7.06
N PRO A 217 6.99 12.85 -7.13
CA PRO A 217 6.99 13.64 -8.36
C PRO A 217 8.41 14.04 -8.75
N ARG A 218 8.73 14.07 -10.04
CA ARG A 218 10.01 14.62 -10.51
C ARG A 218 9.91 16.13 -10.59
N LEU A 219 10.63 16.83 -9.72
CA LEU A 219 10.74 18.29 -9.75
C LEU A 219 11.89 18.69 -10.68
N GLU A 220 11.66 19.64 -11.59
CA GLU A 220 12.60 19.98 -12.68
C GLU A 220 14.00 20.34 -12.18
N ASN A 221 14.08 21.07 -11.06
CA ASN A 221 15.31 21.58 -10.45
C ASN A 221 15.93 20.60 -9.42
N SER A 222 15.39 19.39 -9.24
CA SER A 222 15.80 18.50 -8.13
C SER A 222 15.55 17.02 -8.43
N LYS A 223 15.68 16.60 -9.69
CA LYS A 223 15.20 15.29 -10.19
C LYS A 223 15.69 14.09 -9.38
N PHE A 224 16.90 14.13 -8.84
CA PHE A 224 17.54 12.99 -8.16
C PHE A 224 17.60 13.10 -6.64
N VAL A 225 17.11 14.21 -6.06
CA VAL A 225 17.09 14.43 -4.61
C VAL A 225 16.53 13.25 -3.81
N PRO A 226 15.41 12.60 -4.18
CA PRO A 226 14.88 11.48 -3.40
C PRO A 226 15.64 10.16 -3.60
N ILE A 227 16.44 10.02 -4.67
CA ILE A 227 16.97 8.73 -5.13
C ILE A 227 17.95 8.12 -4.12
N ALA A 228 18.81 8.94 -3.50
CA ALA A 228 19.76 8.50 -2.48
C ALA A 228 19.04 7.77 -1.33
N LEU A 229 18.04 8.44 -0.76
CA LEU A 229 17.29 7.93 0.38
C LEU A 229 16.47 6.69 0.03
N LEU A 230 15.78 6.70 -1.10
CA LEU A 230 15.00 5.55 -1.56
C LEU A 230 15.86 4.32 -1.85
N THR A 231 17.05 4.53 -2.41
CA THR A 231 18.03 3.46 -2.65
C THR A 231 18.52 2.88 -1.33
N ALA A 232 18.90 3.73 -0.37
CA ALA A 232 19.35 3.28 0.95
C ALA A 232 18.27 2.48 1.70
N ILE A 233 17.01 2.94 1.65
CA ILE A 233 15.85 2.23 2.22
C ILE A 233 15.72 0.83 1.61
N ASN A 234 15.85 0.70 0.29
CA ASN A 234 15.72 -0.59 -0.39
C ASN A 234 16.92 -1.51 -0.16
N VAL A 235 18.14 -0.97 -0.11
CA VAL A 235 19.35 -1.72 0.28
C VAL A 235 19.18 -2.30 1.67
N LYS A 236 18.74 -1.49 2.65
CA LYS A 236 18.53 -1.97 4.01
C LYS A 236 17.41 -3.00 4.10
N THR A 237 16.30 -2.76 3.40
CA THR A 237 15.19 -3.71 3.34
C THR A 237 15.66 -5.05 2.76
N ASN A 238 16.48 -5.02 1.71
CA ASN A 238 17.05 -6.24 1.13
C ASN A 238 17.93 -7.00 2.11
N GLN A 239 18.76 -6.29 2.88
CA GLN A 239 19.58 -6.87 3.94
C GLN A 239 18.73 -7.52 5.04
N ILE A 240 17.69 -6.83 5.54
CA ILE A 240 16.80 -7.37 6.57
C ILE A 240 16.12 -8.66 6.09
N VAL A 241 15.69 -8.69 4.82
CA VAL A 241 15.07 -9.88 4.22
C VAL A 241 16.07 -11.04 4.12
N LYS A 242 17.31 -10.75 3.74
CA LYS A 242 18.40 -11.73 3.72
C LYS A 242 18.69 -12.30 5.10
N ASP A 243 18.76 -11.45 6.13
CA ASP A 243 19.04 -11.86 7.50
C ASP A 243 17.95 -12.78 8.08
N HIS A 244 16.68 -12.53 7.73
CA HIS A 244 15.55 -13.35 8.17
C HIS A 244 15.41 -14.67 7.38
N ASN A 245 15.58 -14.64 6.06
CA ASN A 245 15.39 -15.81 5.20
C ASN A 245 16.64 -16.70 5.11
N GLY A 246 17.75 -16.28 5.71
CA GLY A 246 18.99 -17.03 5.78
C GLY A 246 19.78 -17.07 4.48
N PRO A 247 20.80 -17.95 4.39
CA PRO A 247 21.81 -17.94 3.32
C PRO A 247 21.26 -18.28 1.92
N ASN A 248 20.04 -18.82 1.83
CA ASN A 248 19.40 -19.17 0.56
C ASN A 248 18.76 -17.97 -0.14
N TYR A 249 18.62 -16.82 0.53
CA TYR A 249 18.11 -15.61 -0.10
C TYR A 249 19.21 -14.89 -0.88
N THR A 250 19.01 -14.74 -2.18
CA THR A 250 19.94 -14.02 -3.04
C THR A 250 19.89 -12.52 -2.76
N ASP A 251 21.01 -12.01 -2.28
CA ASP A 251 21.25 -10.58 -2.11
C ASP A 251 21.13 -9.88 -3.47
N ARG A 252 20.32 -8.82 -3.55
CA ARG A 252 20.11 -8.13 -4.83
C ARG A 252 21.28 -7.18 -5.08
N SER A 253 21.92 -7.26 -6.25
CA SER A 253 22.98 -6.31 -6.64
C SER A 253 22.49 -4.86 -6.53
N LEU A 254 23.38 -3.94 -6.15
CA LEU A 254 23.07 -2.53 -5.99
C LEU A 254 22.49 -1.92 -7.28
N ASN A 255 23.05 -2.26 -8.45
CA ASN A 255 22.53 -1.79 -9.73
C ASN A 255 21.06 -2.19 -9.97
N VAL A 256 20.67 -3.43 -9.67
CA VAL A 256 19.26 -3.86 -9.75
C VAL A 256 18.36 -3.04 -8.82
N ILE A 257 18.81 -2.73 -7.61
CA ILE A 257 18.05 -1.89 -6.68
C ILE A 257 17.91 -0.47 -7.23
N TYR A 258 19.02 0.13 -7.66
CA TYR A 258 19.08 1.50 -8.16
C TYR A 258 18.25 1.69 -9.43
N GLN A 259 18.42 0.83 -10.44
CA GLN A 259 17.65 0.88 -11.69
C GLN A 259 16.15 0.75 -11.43
N ARG A 260 15.74 -0.15 -10.53
CA ARG A 260 14.33 -0.27 -10.14
C ARG A 260 13.78 1.04 -9.56
N ILE A 261 14.53 1.71 -8.68
CA ILE A 261 14.08 2.99 -8.11
C ILE A 261 13.97 4.07 -9.19
N LEU A 262 14.94 4.14 -10.10
CA LEU A 262 14.88 5.05 -11.24
C LEU A 262 13.67 4.77 -12.12
N GLU A 263 13.47 3.52 -12.56
CA GLU A 263 12.33 3.13 -13.40
C GLU A 263 10.99 3.49 -12.75
N LEU A 264 10.84 3.22 -11.45
CA LEU A 264 9.65 3.60 -10.70
C LEU A 264 9.48 5.12 -10.63
N ASN A 265 10.54 5.88 -10.36
CA ASN A 265 10.45 7.33 -10.30
C ASN A 265 10.15 7.98 -11.67
N LEU A 266 10.67 7.38 -12.74
CA LEU A 266 10.46 7.78 -14.12
C LEU A 266 9.09 7.36 -14.68
N CYS A 267 8.38 6.44 -14.02
CA CYS A 267 7.13 5.93 -14.54
C CYS A 267 6.01 6.98 -14.52
N ASN A 268 5.21 7.00 -15.59
CA ASN A 268 4.09 7.92 -15.78
C ASN A 268 2.73 7.26 -15.46
N VAL A 269 2.73 6.11 -14.77
CA VAL A 269 1.50 5.35 -14.46
C VAL A 269 0.53 6.12 -13.56
N PHE A 270 1.07 7.03 -12.73
CA PHE A 270 0.30 7.99 -11.93
C PHE A 270 0.48 9.40 -12.49
N PRO A 271 -0.59 10.18 -12.61
CA PRO A 271 -0.50 11.55 -13.09
C PRO A 271 0.26 12.44 -12.10
N VAL A 272 0.96 13.44 -12.63
CA VAL A 272 1.79 14.37 -11.84
C VAL A 272 0.96 15.10 -10.77
N SER A 273 -0.29 15.44 -11.08
CA SER A 273 -1.25 16.05 -10.13
C SER A 273 -1.49 15.18 -8.90
N LEU A 274 -1.71 13.87 -9.09
CA LEU A 274 -1.87 12.91 -8.00
C LEU A 274 -0.59 12.82 -7.18
N LYS A 275 0.56 12.66 -7.84
CA LYS A 275 1.88 12.62 -7.19
C LYS A 275 2.09 13.84 -6.28
N LEU A 276 1.87 15.05 -6.81
CA LEU A 276 2.00 16.30 -6.06
C LEU A 276 1.00 16.40 -4.90
N LYS A 277 -0.27 16.03 -5.10
CA LYS A 277 -1.31 16.12 -4.06
C LYS A 277 -0.99 15.18 -2.90
N LEU A 278 -0.63 13.93 -3.18
CA LEU A 278 -0.23 12.95 -2.16
C LEU A 278 1.05 13.38 -1.44
N CYS A 279 2.10 13.72 -2.19
CA CYS A 279 3.37 14.14 -1.59
C CYS A 279 3.23 15.43 -0.76
N LYS A 280 2.33 16.35 -1.13
CA LYS A 280 2.03 17.52 -0.30
C LYS A 280 1.32 17.14 0.99
N MET A 281 0.32 16.26 0.92
CA MET A 281 -0.38 15.76 2.12
C MET A 281 0.56 15.01 3.08
N TRP A 282 1.55 14.33 2.53
CA TRP A 282 2.56 13.57 3.26
C TRP A 282 3.77 14.41 3.70
N GLY A 283 3.81 15.72 3.39
CA GLY A 283 4.94 16.59 3.73
C GLY A 283 6.24 16.27 2.99
N ILE A 284 6.17 15.49 1.91
CA ILE A 284 7.31 15.17 1.01
C ILE A 284 7.68 16.38 0.16
N VAL A 285 6.67 17.15 -0.27
CA VAL A 285 6.85 18.39 -1.04
C VAL A 285 6.06 19.53 -0.43
N TYR A 286 6.54 20.76 -0.62
CA TYR A 286 5.86 21.99 -0.27
C TYR A 286 5.88 22.98 -1.43
N ILE A 287 5.07 24.03 -1.32
CA ILE A 287 5.04 25.12 -2.32
C ILE A 287 5.89 26.26 -1.76
N GLU A 288 6.97 26.61 -2.45
CA GLU A 288 7.75 27.80 -2.17
C GLU A 288 7.05 29.03 -2.79
N ARG A 289 7.43 30.25 -2.38
CA ARG A 289 6.86 31.50 -2.87
C ARG A 289 6.80 31.50 -4.40
N GLY A 290 5.60 31.69 -4.97
CA GLY A 290 5.43 31.78 -6.43
C GLY A 290 5.02 30.49 -7.14
N SER A 291 4.38 29.55 -6.44
CA SER A 291 3.78 28.31 -7.00
C SER A 291 4.76 27.20 -7.43
N GLU A 292 6.05 27.36 -7.12
CA GLU A 292 7.05 26.32 -7.38
C GLU A 292 7.03 25.25 -6.28
N TYR A 293 7.02 23.98 -6.67
CA TYR A 293 7.13 22.87 -5.74
C TYR A 293 8.59 22.58 -5.41
N LYS A 294 8.88 22.34 -4.13
CA LYS A 294 10.18 21.87 -3.63
C LYS A 294 10.02 20.63 -2.77
N TYR A 295 11.06 19.79 -2.74
CA TYR A 295 11.15 18.71 -1.76
C TYR A 295 11.36 19.27 -0.38
N SER A 296 10.82 18.59 0.61
CA SER A 296 11.15 18.84 2.01
C SER A 296 12.62 18.57 2.30
N ASP A 297 13.19 19.37 3.19
CA ASP A 297 14.64 19.41 3.47
C ASP A 297 15.18 18.11 4.08
N TYR A 298 14.32 17.16 4.46
CA TYR A 298 14.77 15.87 4.99
C TYR A 298 15.54 15.05 3.96
N PHE A 299 15.22 15.14 2.65
CA PHE A 299 15.98 14.40 1.64
C PHE A 299 17.43 14.87 1.53
N THR A 300 17.65 16.18 1.66
CA THR A 300 18.99 16.77 1.69
C THR A 300 19.69 16.49 3.03
N THR A 301 18.95 16.62 4.14
CA THR A 301 19.47 16.38 5.50
C THR A 301 19.95 14.95 5.68
N TYR A 302 19.22 13.97 5.15
CA TYR A 302 19.52 12.54 5.29
C TYR A 302 20.38 11.96 4.17
N ARG A 303 20.83 12.78 3.21
CA ARG A 303 21.59 12.31 2.06
C ARG A 303 22.89 11.61 2.48
N SER A 304 23.68 12.22 3.36
CA SER A 304 24.94 11.62 3.84
C SER A 304 24.71 10.29 4.56
N VAL A 305 23.66 10.23 5.39
CA VAL A 305 23.25 9.00 6.09
C VAL A 305 22.88 7.91 5.08
N ALA A 306 22.11 8.24 4.06
CA ALA A 306 21.74 7.30 3.00
C ALA A 306 22.96 6.77 2.23
N MET A 307 23.90 7.64 1.87
CA MET A 307 25.14 7.28 1.17
C MET A 307 26.03 6.35 2.00
N ASN A 308 26.13 6.61 3.31
CA ASN A 308 26.89 5.76 4.23
C ASN A 308 26.27 4.36 4.30
N ILE A 309 24.94 4.26 4.42
CA ILE A 309 24.24 2.97 4.45
C ILE A 309 24.48 2.16 3.17
N ILE A 310 24.41 2.80 2.00
CA ILE A 310 24.69 2.14 0.72
C ILE A 310 26.14 1.64 0.73
N SER A 311 27.09 2.49 1.10
CA SER A 311 28.53 2.18 1.13
C SER A 311 28.86 1.02 2.08
N GLU A 312 28.29 1.02 3.27
CA GLU A 312 28.53 -0.01 4.28
C GLU A 312 27.95 -1.36 3.88
N LEU A 313 26.66 -1.39 3.48
CA LEU A 313 25.95 -2.64 3.19
C LEU A 313 26.29 -3.22 1.82
N LYS A 314 26.81 -2.41 0.90
CA LYS A 314 27.20 -2.81 -0.47
C LYS A 314 28.69 -2.60 -0.75
N SER A 315 29.53 -2.64 0.29
CA SER A 315 30.99 -2.39 0.20
C SER A 315 31.75 -3.26 -0.81
N GLN A 316 31.21 -4.45 -1.15
CA GLN A 316 31.81 -5.38 -2.11
C GLN A 316 31.08 -5.41 -3.47
N ASP A 317 30.08 -4.56 -3.67
CA ASP A 317 29.32 -4.50 -4.91
C ASP A 317 30.12 -3.75 -6.00
N PRO A 318 30.31 -4.33 -7.20
CA PRO A 318 31.11 -3.73 -8.26
C PRO A 318 30.56 -2.38 -8.75
N ASP A 319 29.25 -2.15 -8.61
CA ASP A 319 28.58 -0.94 -9.12
C ASP A 319 28.59 0.21 -8.08
N LEU A 320 29.17 0.00 -6.89
CA LEU A 320 29.10 0.95 -5.78
C LEU A 320 29.60 2.35 -6.14
N GLN A 321 30.82 2.47 -6.66
CA GLN A 321 31.43 3.78 -6.92
C GLN A 321 30.69 4.54 -8.03
N THR A 322 30.26 3.83 -9.07
CA THR A 322 29.47 4.40 -10.17
C THR A 322 28.15 4.96 -9.64
N ILE A 323 27.40 4.16 -8.89
CA ILE A 323 26.08 4.55 -8.38
C ILE A 323 26.18 5.67 -7.33
N LEU A 324 27.18 5.63 -6.44
CA LEU A 324 27.41 6.75 -5.51
C LEU A 324 27.72 8.03 -6.28
N SER A 325 28.53 7.97 -7.33
CA SER A 325 28.84 9.14 -8.17
C SER A 325 27.60 9.67 -8.89
N GLU A 326 26.76 8.81 -9.47
CA GLU A 326 25.51 9.22 -10.12
C GLU A 326 24.51 9.86 -9.14
N ILE A 327 24.44 9.33 -7.92
CA ILE A 327 23.64 9.95 -6.85
C ILE A 327 24.24 11.31 -6.44
N ASP A 328 25.57 11.45 -6.50
CA ASP A 328 26.27 12.63 -6.01
C ASP A 328 26.31 13.82 -7.01
N LEU A 329 26.39 13.54 -8.31
CA LEU A 329 26.76 14.49 -9.37
C LEU A 329 25.69 15.54 -9.78
N GLU A 330 24.46 15.49 -9.29
CA GLU A 330 23.37 16.35 -9.80
C GLU A 330 22.87 17.44 -8.80
N ILE A 331 23.79 18.29 -8.33
CA ILE A 331 23.47 19.58 -7.66
C ILE A 331 23.96 20.75 -8.50
#